data_AF-A0ABD5SF94-F1
#
_entry.id   AF-A0ABD5SF94-F1
#
_cell.length_a   1.000
_cell.length_b   1.000
_cell.length_c   1.000
_cell.angle_alpha   90.00
_cell.angle_beta   90.00
_cell.angle_gamma   90.00
#
_symmetry.space_group_name_H-M   'P 1'
#
loop_
_entity.id
_entity.type
_entity.pdbx_description
1 polymer ?
#
loop_
_entity_poly.entity_id
_entity_poly.type
_entity_poly.pdbx_seq_one_letter_code
_entity_poly.pdbx_strand_id
1 'polypeptide(L)'
;AATDKPVVPATADGELALRRAAEAGVVEYDPGDSAFEVVGDVSDEQRAGLDSLRAVTERFGGTGVQAALNTAVYDLLDRITAYPVQDASKWTDGTGTVLPDAFLLPRGSTPPDLAYAVHTDIGDGYLHAVDARSNRRIGEDHELTEGDVIKVVSTAGP
;
A
#
# COMPACT_ATOMS: atom_id res chain seq x y z
N ALA A 1 5.64 -26.65 -20.53
CA ALA A 1 5.96 -26.57 -19.09
C ALA A 1 5.22 -25.37 -18.54
N ALA A 2 4.34 -25.56 -17.56
CA ALA A 2 3.76 -24.43 -16.84
C ALA A 2 4.91 -23.68 -16.19
N THR A 3 5.01 -22.38 -16.42
CA THR A 3 6.01 -21.54 -15.76
C THR A 3 5.72 -21.55 -14.26
N ASP A 4 6.73 -21.83 -13.44
CA ASP A 4 6.70 -21.81 -11.96
C ASP A 4 6.54 -20.38 -11.39
N LYS A 5 5.91 -19.50 -12.16
CA LYS A 5 5.74 -18.08 -11.88
C LYS A 5 4.25 -17.82 -11.70
N PRO A 6 3.85 -17.04 -10.68
CA PRO A 6 2.45 -16.71 -10.46
C PRO A 6 1.87 -16.02 -11.70
N VAL A 7 0.66 -16.43 -12.09
CA VAL A 7 -0.09 -15.85 -13.20
C VAL A 7 -1.38 -15.26 -12.63
N VAL A 8 -1.54 -13.95 -12.79
CA VAL A 8 -2.74 -13.23 -12.35
C VAL A 8 -3.56 -12.83 -13.58
N PRO A 9 -4.82 -13.29 -13.73
CA PRO A 9 -5.68 -12.84 -14.80
C PRO A 9 -6.01 -11.35 -14.59
N ALA A 10 -5.92 -10.54 -15.64
CA ALA A 10 -6.17 -9.11 -15.53
C ALA A 10 -6.85 -8.52 -16.77
N THR A 11 -7.63 -7.46 -16.57
CA THR A 11 -8.17 -6.59 -17.61
C THR A 11 -7.64 -5.17 -17.44
N ALA A 12 -6.68 -4.79 -18.28
CA ALA A 12 -6.11 -3.44 -18.24
C ALA A 12 -7.13 -2.37 -18.65
N ASP A 13 -7.90 -2.64 -19.71
CA ASP A 13 -8.96 -1.72 -20.16
C ASP A 13 -10.08 -1.58 -19.13
N GLY A 14 -10.42 -2.66 -18.43
CA GLY A 14 -11.42 -2.61 -17.36
C GLY A 14 -10.97 -1.76 -16.17
N GLU A 15 -9.71 -1.93 -15.73
CA GLU A 15 -9.11 -1.09 -14.69
C GLU A 15 -9.09 0.39 -15.10
N LEU A 16 -8.67 0.68 -16.34
CA LEU A 16 -8.64 2.04 -16.85
C LEU A 16 -10.03 2.66 -16.92
N ALA A 17 -11.04 1.88 -17.33
CA ALA A 17 -12.42 2.34 -17.40
C ALA A 17 -12.97 2.69 -16.02
N LEU A 18 -12.75 1.85 -15.00
CA LEU A 18 -13.20 2.11 -13.63
C LEU A 18 -12.51 3.34 -13.03
N ARG A 19 -11.18 3.48 -13.19
CA ARG A 19 -10.45 4.66 -12.71
C ARG A 19 -10.96 5.95 -13.33
N ARG A 20 -11.18 5.97 -14.65
CA ARG A 20 -11.74 7.15 -15.35
C ARG A 20 -13.16 7.45 -14.89
N ALA A 21 -13.98 6.42 -14.66
CA ALA A 21 -15.33 6.62 -14.14
C ALA A 21 -15.31 7.18 -12.71
N ALA A 22 -14.36 6.76 -11.87
CA ALA A 22 -14.18 7.28 -10.52
C ALA A 22 -13.70 8.75 -10.54
N GLU A 23 -12.70 9.06 -11.36
CA GLU A 23 -12.23 10.45 -11.59
C GLU A 23 -13.34 11.37 -12.09
N ALA A 24 -14.27 10.82 -12.90
CA ALA A 24 -15.44 11.55 -13.40
C ALA A 24 -16.60 11.63 -12.38
N GLY A 25 -16.47 11.03 -11.20
CA GLY A 25 -17.54 11.00 -10.18
C GLY A 25 -18.76 10.16 -10.57
N VAL A 26 -18.58 9.21 -11.50
CA VAL A 26 -19.65 8.32 -11.98
C VAL A 26 -19.75 7.07 -11.10
N VAL A 27 -18.62 6.59 -10.60
CA VAL A 27 -18.54 5.43 -9.70
C VAL A 27 -17.71 5.75 -8.47
N GLU A 28 -18.00 5.07 -7.36
CA GLU A 28 -17.08 4.93 -6.23
C GLU A 28 -16.30 3.63 -6.42
N TYR A 29 -14.98 3.76 -6.58
CA TYR A 29 -14.06 2.66 -6.84
C TYR A 29 -12.65 3.07 -6.43
N ASP A 30 -12.00 2.24 -5.60
CA ASP A 30 -10.57 2.30 -5.38
C ASP A 30 -9.85 1.21 -6.20
N PRO A 31 -8.65 1.49 -6.75
CA PRO A 31 -7.90 0.53 -7.52
C PRO A 31 -7.70 -0.82 -6.83
N GLY A 32 -8.20 -1.89 -7.46
CA GLY A 32 -8.10 -3.25 -6.94
C GLY A 32 -9.33 -3.72 -6.17
N ASP A 33 -10.33 -2.86 -5.96
CA ASP A 33 -11.57 -3.28 -5.34
C ASP A 33 -12.26 -4.40 -6.14
N SER A 34 -12.88 -5.32 -5.40
CA SER A 34 -13.65 -6.42 -5.98
C SER A 34 -15.05 -5.99 -6.45
N ALA A 35 -15.50 -4.80 -6.03
CA ALA A 35 -16.79 -4.22 -6.36
C ALA A 35 -16.66 -2.70 -6.47
N PHE A 36 -17.66 -2.08 -7.10
CA PHE A 36 -17.79 -0.63 -7.21
C PHE A 36 -19.26 -0.23 -7.19
N GLU A 37 -19.53 0.99 -6.77
CA GLU A 37 -20.88 1.56 -6.72
C GLU A 37 -21.06 2.63 -7.79
N VAL A 38 -22.22 2.67 -8.44
CA VAL A 38 -22.54 3.72 -9.42
C VAL A 38 -23.25 4.85 -8.68
N VAL A 39 -22.62 6.03 -8.64
CA VAL A 39 -23.10 7.19 -7.88
C VAL A 39 -23.52 8.37 -8.76
N GLY A 40 -23.13 8.34 -10.05
CA GLY A 40 -23.48 9.36 -11.03
C GLY A 40 -24.49 8.88 -12.07
N ASP A 41 -24.96 9.83 -12.89
CA ASP A 41 -25.80 9.52 -14.04
C ASP A 41 -24.99 8.84 -15.15
N VAL A 42 -25.56 7.77 -15.70
CA VAL A 42 -24.95 6.99 -16.80
C VAL A 42 -25.94 6.82 -17.94
N SER A 43 -25.42 6.89 -19.17
CA SER A 43 -26.17 6.46 -20.35
C SER A 43 -26.40 4.94 -20.33
N ASP A 44 -27.33 4.45 -21.15
CA ASP A 44 -27.56 3.00 -21.27
C ASP A 44 -26.31 2.25 -21.76
N GLU A 45 -25.51 2.89 -22.62
CA GLU A 45 -24.24 2.32 -23.10
C GLU A 45 -23.19 2.25 -21.99
N GLN A 46 -23.06 3.31 -21.18
CA GLN A 46 -22.17 3.31 -20.02
C GLN A 46 -22.60 2.28 -18.98
N ARG A 47 -23.91 2.17 -18.72
CA ARG A 47 -24.47 1.17 -17.81
C ARG A 47 -24.16 -0.24 -18.26
N ALA A 48 -24.36 -0.56 -19.54
CA ALA A 48 -24.02 -1.87 -20.09
C ALA A 48 -22.51 -2.18 -19.97
N GLY A 49 -21.64 -1.18 -20.19
CA GLY A 49 -20.21 -1.32 -19.97
C GLY A 49 -19.86 -1.62 -18.50
N LEU A 50 -20.43 -0.87 -17.56
CA LEU A 50 -20.25 -1.08 -16.12
C LEU A 50 -20.78 -2.44 -15.67
N ASP A 51 -21.93 -2.90 -16.18
CA ASP A 51 -22.47 -4.23 -15.87
C ASP A 51 -21.54 -5.34 -16.35
N SER A 52 -20.92 -5.18 -17.53
CA SER A 52 -19.90 -6.11 -18.01
C SER A 52 -18.65 -6.10 -17.11
N LEU A 53 -18.23 -4.94 -16.62
CA LEU A 53 -17.09 -4.85 -15.70
C LEU A 53 -17.41 -5.48 -14.35
N ARG A 54 -18.62 -5.30 -13.84
CA ARG A 54 -19.10 -5.94 -12.60
C ARG A 54 -19.04 -7.46 -12.70
N ALA A 55 -19.47 -8.02 -13.84
CA ALA A 55 -19.36 -9.46 -14.07
C ALA A 55 -17.89 -9.97 -14.08
N VAL A 56 -16.95 -9.15 -14.55
CA VAL A 56 -15.52 -9.47 -14.50
C VAL A 56 -15.00 -9.39 -13.07
N THR A 57 -15.27 -8.30 -12.34
CA THR A 57 -14.77 -8.12 -10.96
C THR A 57 -15.35 -9.17 -10.02
N GLU A 58 -16.64 -9.51 -10.13
CA GLU A 58 -17.26 -10.59 -9.36
C GLU A 58 -16.65 -11.95 -9.65
N ARG A 59 -16.31 -12.23 -10.91
CA ARG A 59 -15.73 -13.51 -11.32
C ARG A 59 -14.28 -13.68 -10.85
N PHE A 60 -13.49 -12.61 -10.90
CA PHE A 60 -12.04 -12.68 -10.68
C PHE A 60 -11.59 -12.03 -9.36
N GLY A 61 -12.52 -11.48 -8.57
CA GLY A 61 -12.20 -10.76 -7.33
C GLY A 61 -11.62 -9.37 -7.56
N GLY A 62 -11.90 -8.75 -8.71
CA GLY A 62 -11.38 -7.46 -9.15
C GLY A 62 -10.94 -7.48 -10.61
N THR A 63 -10.30 -6.40 -11.06
CA THR A 63 -9.76 -6.28 -12.43
C THR A 63 -8.46 -7.05 -12.62
N GLY A 64 -7.80 -7.46 -11.54
CA GLY A 64 -6.54 -8.21 -11.52
C GLY A 64 -5.26 -7.38 -11.67
N VAL A 65 -5.36 -6.09 -12.03
CA VAL A 65 -4.17 -5.22 -12.19
C VAL A 65 -3.50 -4.97 -10.85
N GLN A 66 -4.25 -4.51 -9.84
CA GLN A 66 -3.69 -4.29 -8.50
C GLN A 66 -3.22 -5.59 -7.85
N ALA A 67 -3.94 -6.69 -8.06
CA ALA A 67 -3.52 -8.01 -7.59
C ALA A 67 -2.17 -8.44 -8.21
N ALA A 68 -1.97 -8.21 -9.51
CA ALA A 68 -0.70 -8.51 -10.17
C ALA A 68 0.46 -7.69 -9.59
N LEU A 69 0.23 -6.40 -9.32
CA LEU A 69 1.23 -5.54 -8.67
C LEU A 69 1.55 -6.01 -7.25
N ASN A 70 0.52 -6.30 -6.45
CA ASN A 70 0.67 -6.79 -5.08
C ASN A 70 1.43 -8.12 -5.05
N THR A 71 1.10 -9.08 -5.92
CA THR A 71 1.83 -10.34 -6.01
C THR A 71 3.28 -10.14 -6.45
N ALA A 72 3.56 -9.20 -7.36
CA ALA A 72 4.93 -8.90 -7.74
C ALA A 72 5.74 -8.33 -6.55
N VAL A 73 5.16 -7.42 -5.78
CA VAL A 73 5.83 -6.73 -4.68
C VAL A 73 5.95 -7.58 -3.42
N TYR A 74 4.82 -8.09 -2.92
CA TYR A 74 4.76 -8.75 -1.62
C TYR A 74 5.12 -10.24 -1.69
N ASP A 75 4.77 -10.93 -2.78
CA ASP A 75 5.01 -12.37 -2.88
C ASP A 75 6.34 -12.67 -3.59
N LEU A 76 6.56 -12.08 -4.78
CA LEU A 76 7.73 -12.40 -5.60
C LEU A 76 9.00 -11.67 -5.16
N LEU A 77 8.90 -10.37 -4.85
CA LEU A 77 10.03 -9.57 -4.35
C LEU A 77 10.18 -9.66 -2.82
N ASP A 78 9.28 -10.39 -2.16
CA ASP A 78 9.24 -10.63 -0.72
C ASP A 78 9.44 -9.34 0.11
N ARG A 79 8.62 -8.34 -0.20
CA ARG A 79 8.65 -7.03 0.47
C ARG A 79 7.55 -6.94 1.53
N ILE A 80 7.76 -6.02 2.48
CA ILE A 80 6.76 -5.53 3.42
C ILE A 80 6.67 -4.01 3.31
N THR A 81 5.52 -3.44 3.67
CA THR A 81 5.34 -2.00 3.83
C THR A 81 5.51 -1.59 5.29
N ALA A 82 6.32 -0.57 5.57
CA ALA A 82 6.43 0.05 6.89
C ALA A 82 6.26 1.58 6.81
N TYR A 83 5.68 2.16 7.85
CA TYR A 83 5.30 3.57 7.91
C TYR A 83 6.11 4.31 8.99
N PRO A 84 7.12 5.10 8.63
CA PRO A 84 7.86 5.92 9.58
C PRO A 84 7.01 7.12 10.00
N VAL A 85 6.98 7.43 11.31
CA VAL A 85 6.27 8.58 11.87
C VAL A 85 7.12 9.33 12.88
N GLN A 86 6.87 10.62 13.05
CA GLN A 86 7.57 11.42 14.06
C GLN A 86 6.82 11.42 15.41
N ASP A 87 5.48 11.42 15.38
CA ASP A 87 4.61 11.29 16.54
C ASP A 87 3.99 9.89 16.58
N ALA A 88 4.41 9.07 17.55
CA ALA A 88 3.91 7.70 17.72
C ALA A 88 2.47 7.62 18.25
N SER A 89 1.92 8.70 18.81
CA SER A 89 0.53 8.72 19.31
C SER A 89 -0.46 9.16 18.23
N LYS A 90 -0.05 10.08 17.35
CA LYS A 90 -0.90 10.61 16.26
C LYS A 90 -0.60 9.98 14.90
N TRP A 91 0.51 9.27 14.79
CA TRP A 91 1.05 8.73 13.55
C TRP A 91 1.31 9.81 12.51
N THR A 92 1.79 10.97 12.95
CA THR A 92 2.06 12.12 12.07
C THR A 92 3.54 12.45 11.95
N ASP A 93 3.87 13.20 10.90
CA ASP A 93 5.11 13.97 10.80
C ASP A 93 5.05 15.29 11.60
N GLY A 94 6.05 16.15 11.40
CA GLY A 94 6.16 17.48 12.02
C GLY A 94 5.21 18.52 11.44
N THR A 95 4.59 18.24 10.29
CA THR A 95 3.57 19.10 9.65
C THR A 95 2.15 18.72 10.05
N GLY A 96 1.97 17.56 10.69
CA GLY A 96 0.67 17.01 11.07
C GLY A 96 0.07 16.05 10.03
N THR A 97 0.81 15.68 8.99
CA THR A 97 0.40 14.71 7.98
C THR A 97 0.42 13.31 8.58
N VAL A 98 -0.73 12.62 8.55
CA VAL A 98 -0.88 11.25 9.07
C VAL A 98 -0.28 10.26 8.08
N LEU A 99 0.56 9.33 8.59
CA LEU A 99 1.27 8.31 7.81
C LEU A 99 1.93 8.91 6.55
N PRO A 100 2.88 9.83 6.73
CA PRO A 100 3.40 10.68 5.65
C PRO A 100 4.03 9.87 4.51
N ASP A 101 4.69 8.78 4.85
CA ASP A 101 5.45 7.95 3.92
C ASP A 101 5.18 6.46 4.13
N ALA A 102 5.34 5.68 3.07
CA ALA A 102 5.25 4.23 3.07
C ALA A 102 6.48 3.65 2.37
N PHE A 103 7.27 2.85 3.08
CA PHE A 103 8.50 2.25 2.55
C PHE A 103 8.32 0.76 2.30
N LEU A 104 8.70 0.32 1.10
CA LEU A 104 8.83 -1.10 0.78
C LEU A 104 10.22 -1.59 1.21
N LEU A 105 10.24 -2.49 2.18
CA LEU A 105 11.45 -3.09 2.74
C LEU A 105 11.49 -4.59 2.44
N PRO A 106 12.66 -5.22 2.29
CA PRO A 106 12.74 -6.68 2.26
C PRO A 106 12.17 -7.29 3.55
N ARG A 107 11.53 -8.45 3.47
CA ARG A 107 11.11 -9.20 4.65
C ARG A 107 12.31 -9.49 5.56
N GLY A 108 12.11 -9.35 6.87
CA GLY A 108 13.18 -9.48 7.87
C GLY A 108 13.95 -8.19 8.12
N SER A 109 13.60 -7.08 7.44
CA SER A 109 14.13 -5.76 7.79
C SER A 109 13.77 -5.33 9.21
N THR A 110 14.61 -4.48 9.77
CA THR A 110 14.60 -4.02 11.15
C THR A 110 14.41 -2.49 11.24
N PRO A 111 14.20 -1.91 12.43
CA PRO A 111 14.07 -0.46 12.54
C PRO A 111 15.28 0.34 12.06
N PRO A 112 16.56 -0.10 12.24
CA PRO A 112 17.69 0.52 11.56
C PRO A 112 17.58 0.51 10.02
N ASP A 113 17.11 -0.58 9.41
CA ASP A 113 16.92 -0.63 7.95
C ASP A 113 15.89 0.40 7.49
N LEU A 114 14.78 0.54 8.24
CA LEU A 114 13.79 1.58 7.98
C LEU A 114 14.40 2.98 8.17
N ALA A 115 15.22 3.19 9.20
CA ALA A 115 15.91 4.47 9.42
C ALA A 115 16.78 4.86 8.21
N TYR A 116 17.55 3.91 7.66
CA TYR A 116 18.34 4.12 6.45
C TYR A 116 17.48 4.32 5.19
N ALA A 117 16.33 3.65 5.09
CA ALA A 117 15.39 3.84 4.00
C ALA A 117 14.80 5.27 3.99
N VAL A 118 14.56 5.85 5.17
CA VAL A 118 14.13 7.26 5.30
C VAL A 118 15.26 8.20 4.89
N HIS A 119 16.43 8.10 5.54
CA HIS A 119 17.60 8.89 5.19
C HIS A 119 18.87 8.33 5.82
N THR A 120 20.02 8.47 5.15
CA THR A 120 21.32 7.96 5.67
C THR A 120 21.67 8.55 7.02
N ASP A 121 21.50 9.86 7.21
CA ASP A 121 21.80 10.54 8.49
C ASP A 121 20.91 10.04 9.64
N ILE A 122 19.66 9.67 9.34
CA ILE A 122 18.73 9.12 10.34
C ILE A 122 19.20 7.73 10.77
N GLY A 123 19.60 6.90 9.80
CA GLY A 123 20.20 5.58 10.04
C GLY A 123 21.52 5.65 10.81
N ASP A 124 22.46 6.50 10.40
CA ASP A 124 23.76 6.67 11.06
C ASP A 124 23.61 7.22 12.49
N GLY A 125 22.59 8.05 12.72
CA GLY A 125 22.25 8.58 14.03
C GLY A 125 21.29 7.71 14.85
N TYR A 126 20.92 6.51 14.40
CA TYR A 126 19.88 5.69 15.03
C TYR A 126 20.18 5.44 16.51
N LEU A 127 19.19 5.70 17.37
CA LEU A 127 19.26 5.44 18.81
C LEU A 127 18.33 4.30 19.23
N HIS A 128 17.07 4.35 18.79
CA HIS A 128 16.07 3.32 19.02
C HIS A 128 14.82 3.58 18.19
N ALA A 129 13.89 2.62 18.23
CA ALA A 129 12.58 2.75 17.63
C ALA A 129 11.45 2.49 18.64
N VAL A 130 10.29 3.04 18.33
CA VAL A 130 9.04 2.83 19.05
C VAL A 130 8.00 2.30 18.07
N ASP A 131 7.41 1.15 18.36
CA ASP A 131 6.20 0.68 17.69
C ASP A 131 5.03 1.58 18.14
N ALA A 132 4.50 2.35 17.20
CA ALA A 132 3.45 3.33 17.43
C ALA A 132 2.06 2.67 17.65
N ARG A 133 1.87 1.41 17.26
CA ARG A 133 0.62 0.67 17.51
C ARG A 133 0.54 0.20 18.96
N SER A 134 1.62 -0.35 19.50
CA SER A 134 1.68 -0.78 20.90
C SER A 134 2.16 0.31 21.87
N ASN A 135 2.67 1.42 21.33
CA ASN A 135 3.31 2.51 22.05
C ASN A 135 4.46 2.02 22.96
N ARG A 136 5.28 1.11 22.44
CA ARG A 136 6.40 0.48 23.16
C ARG A 136 7.69 0.62 22.38
N ARG A 137 8.80 0.79 23.11
CA ARG A 137 10.13 0.70 22.52
C ARG A 137 10.36 -0.74 22.03
N ILE A 138 10.88 -0.86 20.81
CA ILE A 138 11.27 -2.13 20.21
C ILE A 138 12.79 -2.23 20.09
N GLY A 139 13.28 -3.46 20.03
CA GLY A 139 14.71 -3.76 19.84
C GLY A 139 15.18 -3.38 18.44
N GLU A 140 16.49 -3.22 18.28
CA GLU A 140 17.11 -3.00 16.97
C GLU A 140 17.07 -4.24 16.08
N ASP A 141 16.93 -5.42 16.68
CA ASP A 141 16.80 -6.73 16.05
C ASP A 141 15.34 -7.17 15.84
N HIS A 142 14.38 -6.29 16.15
CA HIS A 142 12.97 -6.58 15.93
C HIS A 142 12.69 -6.63 14.43
N GLU A 143 12.26 -7.78 13.92
CA GLU A 143 11.83 -7.89 12.52
C GLU A 143 10.50 -7.16 12.32
N LEU A 144 10.51 -6.17 11.42
CA LEU A 144 9.33 -5.44 11.01
C LEU A 144 8.39 -6.34 10.22
N THR A 145 7.10 -6.07 10.35
CA THR A 145 6.01 -6.80 9.70
C THR A 145 5.12 -5.87 8.88
N GLU A 146 4.24 -6.45 8.06
CA GLU A 146 3.39 -5.69 7.15
C GLU A 146 2.54 -4.64 7.88
N GLY A 147 2.75 -3.40 7.46
CA GLY A 147 2.06 -2.22 7.92
C GLY A 147 2.50 -1.67 9.28
N ASP A 148 3.65 -2.11 9.80
CA ASP A 148 4.17 -1.55 11.05
C ASP A 148 4.35 -0.04 10.97
N VAL A 149 3.97 0.64 12.05
CA VAL A 149 4.05 2.10 12.19
C VAL A 149 5.14 2.39 13.20
N ILE A 150 6.27 2.93 12.74
CA ILE A 150 7.49 3.00 13.52
C ILE A 150 7.94 4.45 13.69
N LYS A 151 8.12 4.86 14.94
CA LYS A 151 8.86 6.08 15.23
C LYS A 151 10.34 5.75 15.41
N VAL A 152 11.16 6.24 14.48
CA VAL A 152 12.62 6.20 14.60
C VAL A 152 13.08 7.39 15.44
N VAL A 153 13.92 7.12 16.44
CA VAL A 153 14.59 8.16 17.24
C VAL A 153 16.06 8.17 16.84
N SER A 154 16.54 9.32 16.38
CA SER A 154 17.90 9.52 15.86
C SER A 154 18.56 10.75 16.49
N THR A 155 19.88 10.81 16.45
CA THR A 155 20.67 12.02 16.78
C THR A 155 20.65 13.04 15.65
N ALA A 156 20.31 12.64 14.42
CA ALA A 156 19.99 13.58 13.36
C ALA A 156 18.74 14.37 13.78
N GLY A 157 18.82 15.69 13.69
CA GLY A 157 17.70 16.57 14.02
C GLY A 157 16.49 16.29 13.12
N PRO A 158 15.28 16.67 13.57
CA PRO A 158 14.08 16.58 12.75
C PRO A 158 14.16 17.44 11.49
#